data_AF-A0AAD2K6T8-F1
#
_entry.id   AF-A0AAD2K6T8-F1
#
_cell.length_a   1.000
_cell.length_b   1.000
_cell.length_c   1.000
_cell.angle_alpha   90.00
_cell.angle_beta   90.00
_cell.angle_gamma   90.00
#
_symmetry.space_group_name_H-M   'P 1'
#
loop_
_entity.id
_entity.type
_entity.pdbx_description
1 polymer ?
#
loop_
_entity_poly.entity_id
_entity_poly.type
_entity_poly.pdbx_seq_one_letter_code
_entity_poly.pdbx_strand_id
1 'polypeptide(L)'
;MRFATSFQLIALVGAFVSASPVEKDCKYAVGWNGSVLDSAAIGTPLENVERSSLQARTPGGVYICTDINWGGQCGYAVQQLGACIALTAPWYNTISSFGPDAGATCFAYSQNSCSEAQWTFRSPGDATGGLGTSSPWNDRITNFKCV
;
A
#
# COMPACT_ATOMS: atom_id res chain seq x y z
N MET A 1 24.18 -73.66 -9.24
CA MET A 1 22.94 -73.65 -8.44
C MET A 1 23.04 -72.49 -7.46
N ARG A 2 22.18 -71.48 -7.36
CA ARG A 2 20.91 -71.07 -7.99
C ARG A 2 20.85 -69.53 -7.95
N PHE A 3 20.14 -68.96 -8.91
CA PHE A 3 19.79 -67.54 -9.08
C PHE A 3 18.89 -67.01 -7.94
N ALA A 4 18.91 -65.69 -7.68
CA ALA A 4 17.76 -64.78 -7.95
C ALA A 4 17.79 -63.43 -7.17
N THR A 5 17.68 -62.33 -7.93
CA THR A 5 16.87 -61.08 -7.74
C THR A 5 16.98 -60.25 -6.45
N SER A 6 17.42 -58.99 -6.52
CA SER A 6 16.70 -57.76 -6.96
C SER A 6 15.76 -57.19 -5.90
N PHE A 7 15.97 -55.93 -5.49
CA PHE A 7 15.04 -54.80 -5.65
C PHE A 7 15.67 -53.56 -4.98
N GLN A 8 16.12 -52.61 -5.80
CA GLN A 8 16.48 -51.26 -5.33
C GLN A 8 15.23 -50.56 -4.81
N LEU A 9 15.26 -50.08 -3.58
CA LEU A 9 14.27 -49.15 -3.07
C LEU A 9 14.72 -47.73 -3.43
N ILE A 10 14.21 -47.19 -4.54
CA ILE A 10 14.32 -45.77 -4.87
C ILE A 10 13.27 -45.05 -4.02
N ALA A 11 13.70 -44.43 -2.93
CA ALA A 11 12.86 -43.48 -2.21
C ALA A 11 12.89 -42.13 -2.95
N LEU A 12 12.03 -42.00 -3.96
CA LEU A 12 11.61 -40.72 -4.52
C LEU A 12 10.72 -40.03 -3.47
N VAL A 13 11.34 -39.41 -2.47
CA VAL A 13 10.63 -38.42 -1.65
C VAL A 13 10.64 -37.14 -2.46
N GLY A 14 9.52 -36.91 -3.15
CA GLY A 14 9.30 -35.74 -3.99
C GLY A 14 9.63 -34.47 -3.23
N ALA A 15 10.35 -33.58 -3.91
CA ALA A 15 10.41 -32.19 -3.51
C ALA A 15 8.97 -31.66 -3.47
N PHE A 16 8.43 -31.49 -2.27
CA PHE A 16 7.30 -30.60 -2.08
C PHE A 16 7.82 -29.22 -2.43
N VAL A 17 7.52 -28.75 -3.63
CA VAL A 17 7.50 -27.31 -3.92
C VAL A 17 6.39 -26.78 -3.03
N SER A 18 6.73 -26.43 -1.78
CA SER A 18 5.88 -25.57 -0.98
C SER A 18 5.69 -24.30 -1.80
N ALA A 19 4.43 -23.94 -2.01
CA ALA A 19 3.97 -22.76 -2.73
C ALA A 19 4.98 -21.62 -2.68
N SER A 20 5.29 -21.05 -3.85
CA SER A 20 5.96 -19.77 -3.98
C SER A 20 5.39 -18.81 -2.92
N PRO A 21 6.21 -18.08 -2.16
CA PRO A 21 5.67 -17.09 -1.24
C PRO A 21 4.77 -16.17 -2.07
N VAL A 22 3.52 -15.99 -1.63
CA VAL A 22 2.74 -14.83 -2.03
C VAL A 22 3.52 -13.62 -1.52
N GLU A 23 4.43 -13.12 -2.35
CA GLU A 23 5.13 -11.85 -2.18
C GLU A 23 4.03 -10.78 -2.33
N LYS A 24 3.48 -10.17 -1.28
CA LYS A 24 4.11 -9.26 -0.31
C LYS A 24 4.91 -8.11 -0.97
N ASP A 25 4.68 -7.83 -2.25
CA ASP A 25 5.33 -6.76 -3.06
C ASP A 25 4.86 -5.32 -2.74
N CYS A 26 4.34 -5.09 -1.55
CA CYS A 26 3.90 -3.77 -1.14
C CYS A 26 5.08 -2.93 -0.68
N LYS A 27 5.23 -1.74 -1.25
CA LYS A 27 6.21 -0.74 -0.82
C LYS A 27 5.72 -0.08 0.45
N TYR A 28 6.59 0.17 1.42
CA TYR A 28 6.20 0.90 2.61
C TYR A 28 5.89 2.37 2.29
N ALA A 29 4.87 2.91 2.95
CA ALA A 29 4.45 4.29 2.78
C ALA A 29 5.51 5.25 3.35
N VAL A 30 5.85 6.29 2.58
CA VAL A 30 6.89 7.28 2.93
C VAL A 30 6.38 8.71 2.79
N GLY A 31 7.05 9.70 3.39
CA GLY A 31 6.79 11.14 3.14
C GLY A 31 5.66 11.79 3.94
N TRP A 32 5.03 11.09 4.89
CA TRP A 32 3.90 11.60 5.69
C TRP A 32 4.24 12.68 6.73
N ASN A 33 5.51 13.08 6.84
CA ASN A 33 5.99 14.18 7.66
C ASN A 33 6.04 15.52 6.90
N GLY A 34 5.35 15.62 5.76
CA GLY A 34 5.35 16.81 4.91
C GLY A 34 6.60 16.97 4.05
N SER A 35 7.54 16.01 4.08
CA SER A 35 8.64 15.96 3.12
C SER A 35 8.16 15.18 1.89
N VAL A 36 7.92 15.88 0.78
CA VAL A 36 7.80 15.22 -0.51
C VAL A 36 9.17 14.63 -0.81
N LEU A 37 9.32 13.32 -0.62
CA LEU A 37 10.50 12.64 -1.16
C LEU A 37 10.40 12.77 -2.67
N ASP A 38 11.47 13.27 -3.29
CA ASP A 38 11.60 13.15 -4.74
C ASP A 38 11.40 11.66 -5.09
N SER A 39 10.65 11.39 -6.15
CA SER A 39 10.45 10.02 -6.64
C SER A 39 11.77 9.28 -6.89
N ALA A 40 12.85 10.03 -7.15
CA ALA A 40 14.22 9.53 -7.24
C ALA A 40 14.92 9.33 -5.89
N ALA A 41 14.46 9.97 -4.82
CA ALA A 41 15.06 9.92 -3.47
C ALA A 41 14.55 8.76 -2.60
N ILE A 42 13.61 7.95 -3.10
CA ILE A 42 13.27 6.67 -2.47
C ILE A 42 14.46 5.72 -2.68
N GLY A 43 15.42 5.76 -1.75
CA GLY A 43 16.62 4.89 -1.74
C GLY A 43 17.97 5.61 -1.81
N THR A 44 18.03 6.95 -1.85
CA THR A 44 19.30 7.70 -1.92
C THR A 44 19.35 8.85 -0.90
N PRO A 45 20.51 9.12 -0.25
CA PRO A 45 20.62 10.19 0.74
C PRO A 45 20.50 11.58 0.10
N LEU A 46 19.85 12.52 0.79
CA LEU A 46 19.43 13.83 0.29
C LEU A 46 20.48 14.93 0.52
N GLU A 47 20.67 15.83 -0.46
CA GLU A 47 21.25 17.15 -0.25
C GLU A 47 20.44 18.23 -1.01
N ASN A 48 19.94 19.21 -0.25
CA ASN A 48 19.35 20.52 -0.59
C ASN A 48 18.37 20.66 -1.77
N VAL A 49 17.10 21.04 -1.49
CA VAL A 49 16.19 21.62 -2.50
C VAL A 49 15.55 22.92 -2.01
N GLU A 50 15.94 24.00 -2.70
CA GLU A 50 15.43 25.38 -2.66
C GLU A 50 13.97 25.49 -3.15
N ARG A 51 13.26 26.51 -2.68
CA ARG A 51 11.82 26.73 -2.96
C ARG A 51 11.61 27.14 -4.41
N SER A 52 11.01 26.29 -5.25
CA SER A 52 10.79 26.58 -6.66
C SER A 52 9.37 26.28 -7.14
N SER A 53 8.67 27.32 -7.60
CA SER A 53 7.49 27.31 -8.49
C SER A 53 6.24 26.50 -8.06
N LEU A 54 5.05 26.93 -8.47
CA LEU A 54 3.84 26.10 -8.37
C LEU A 54 3.99 24.93 -9.36
N GLN A 55 4.77 23.91 -9.00
CA GLN A 55 4.84 22.67 -9.73
C GLN A 55 3.45 22.04 -9.78
N ALA A 56 3.03 21.63 -10.97
CA ALA A 56 1.85 20.78 -11.12
C ALA A 56 1.98 19.61 -10.14
N ARG A 57 0.95 19.35 -9.34
CA ARG A 57 1.00 18.28 -8.34
C ARG A 57 1.35 16.98 -9.04
N THR A 58 2.41 16.33 -8.58
CA THR A 58 2.78 15.00 -9.04
C THR A 58 1.59 14.07 -8.80
N PRO A 59 0.99 13.48 -9.85
CA PRO A 59 -0.09 12.51 -9.69
C PRO A 59 0.32 11.41 -8.69
N GLY A 60 -0.56 11.10 -7.74
CA GLY A 60 -0.27 10.17 -6.64
C GLY A 60 -0.14 10.83 -5.25
N GLY A 61 -0.36 12.15 -5.16
CA GLY A 61 -0.58 12.84 -3.90
C GLY A 61 -1.83 12.33 -3.17
N VAL A 62 -1.68 12.04 -1.87
CA VAL A 62 -2.78 11.60 -1.00
C VAL A 62 -2.67 12.35 0.33
N TYR A 63 -3.79 12.91 0.76
CA TYR A 63 -4.00 13.45 2.09
C TYR A 63 -4.81 12.46 2.94
N ILE A 64 -4.30 12.11 4.12
CA ILE A 64 -4.96 11.17 5.04
C ILE A 64 -5.05 11.78 6.43
N CYS A 65 -6.09 11.41 7.17
CA CYS A 65 -6.24 11.77 8.57
C CYS A 65 -6.73 10.57 9.40
N THR A 66 -6.34 10.50 10.67
CA THR A 66 -6.74 9.41 11.57
C THR A 66 -8.21 9.48 11.96
N ASP A 67 -8.79 10.68 11.98
CA ASP A 67 -10.18 10.84 12.38
C ASP A 67 -11.03 11.26 11.18
N ILE A 68 -12.34 11.07 11.31
CA ILE A 68 -13.32 11.57 10.35
C ILE A 68 -13.29 13.10 10.30
N ASN A 69 -13.91 13.66 9.26
CA ASN A 69 -14.00 15.08 8.97
C ASN A 69 -12.63 15.77 8.90
N TRP A 70 -11.61 15.05 8.39
CA TRP A 70 -10.24 15.54 8.28
C TRP A 70 -9.62 15.92 9.63
N GLY A 71 -10.00 15.22 10.71
CA GLY A 71 -9.55 15.48 12.07
C GLY A 71 -8.41 14.57 12.54
N GLY A 72 -7.97 14.77 13.78
CA GLY A 72 -6.90 13.97 14.38
C GLY A 72 -5.53 14.28 13.80
N GLN A 73 -4.68 13.26 13.67
CA GLN A 73 -3.38 13.43 13.01
C GLN A 73 -3.58 13.35 11.50
N CYS A 74 -3.05 14.31 10.75
CA CYS A 74 -3.12 14.32 9.29
C CYS A 74 -1.74 14.35 8.64
N GLY A 75 -1.65 13.80 7.44
CA GLY A 75 -0.42 13.74 6.66
C GLY A 75 -0.73 13.82 5.16
N TYR A 76 0.20 14.42 4.43
CA TYR A 76 0.20 14.40 2.97
C TYR A 76 1.47 13.72 2.49
N ALA A 77 1.35 12.84 1.50
CA ALA A 77 2.49 12.27 0.81
C ALA A 77 2.15 11.97 -0.65
N VAL A 78 3.16 12.04 -1.51
CA VAL A 78 3.07 11.54 -2.89
C VAL A 78 3.63 10.13 -2.91
N GLN A 79 2.83 9.17 -3.37
CA GLN A 79 3.27 7.79 -3.58
C GLN A 79 3.40 7.47 -5.05
N GLN A 80 4.20 6.45 -5.34
CA GLN A 80 4.33 5.93 -6.70
C GLN A 80 2.98 5.40 -7.21
N LEU A 81 2.52 5.91 -8.35
CA LEU A 81 1.35 5.37 -9.04
C LEU A 81 1.58 3.92 -9.49
N GLY A 82 0.51 3.14 -9.49
CA GLY A 82 0.53 1.73 -9.87
C GLY A 82 1.08 0.77 -8.82
N ALA A 83 1.80 1.27 -7.81
CA ALA A 83 2.40 0.45 -6.75
C ALA A 83 1.40 0.14 -5.63
N CYS A 84 1.54 -1.04 -5.02
CA CYS A 84 0.93 -1.33 -3.71
C CYS A 84 1.70 -0.56 -2.64
N ILE A 85 1.01 0.22 -1.82
CA ILE A 85 1.59 0.95 -0.70
C ILE A 85 1.07 0.35 0.60
N ALA A 86 1.95 -0.19 1.43
CA ALA A 86 1.67 -0.66 2.79
C ALA A 86 1.85 0.48 3.79
N LEU A 87 0.81 0.77 4.56
CA LEU A 87 0.87 1.75 5.64
C LEU A 87 1.65 1.21 6.82
N THR A 88 2.30 2.10 7.55
CA THR A 88 2.94 1.82 8.83
C THR A 88 2.29 2.68 9.91
N ALA A 89 2.66 2.46 11.17
CA ALA A 89 2.29 3.39 12.23
C ALA A 89 2.70 4.83 11.86
N PRO A 90 1.89 5.85 12.19
CA PRO A 90 0.62 5.75 12.92
C PRO A 90 -0.61 5.49 12.02
N TRP A 91 -0.44 5.37 10.71
CA TRP A 91 -1.52 5.35 9.71
C TRP A 91 -2.16 3.97 9.47
N TYR A 92 -1.44 2.91 9.80
CA TYR A 92 -1.92 1.54 9.65
C TYR A 92 -3.13 1.28 10.55
N ASN A 93 -4.29 0.94 9.95
CA ASN A 93 -5.56 0.71 10.66
C ASN A 93 -6.01 1.87 11.56
N THR A 94 -5.78 3.10 11.11
CA THR A 94 -6.25 4.29 11.83
C THR A 94 -6.81 5.36 10.91
N ILE A 95 -6.70 5.22 9.58
CA ILE A 95 -7.18 6.26 8.68
C ILE A 95 -8.71 6.25 8.64
N SER A 96 -9.28 7.43 8.81
CA SER A 96 -10.73 7.67 8.79
C SER A 96 -11.13 8.79 7.82
N SER A 97 -10.17 9.54 7.27
CA SER A 97 -10.40 10.42 6.11
C SER A 97 -9.31 10.20 5.06
N PHE A 98 -9.68 10.04 3.79
CA PHE A 98 -8.77 9.77 2.69
C PHE A 98 -9.12 10.63 1.48
N GLY A 99 -8.19 11.50 1.07
CA GLY A 99 -8.36 12.48 0.01
C GLY A 99 -7.24 12.39 -1.03
N PRO A 100 -7.45 11.71 -2.18
CA PRO A 100 -6.47 11.71 -3.25
C PRO A 100 -6.52 13.02 -4.03
N ASP A 101 -5.37 13.45 -4.55
CA ASP A 101 -5.29 14.57 -5.48
C ASP A 101 -6.13 14.31 -6.75
N ALA A 102 -6.59 15.39 -7.36
CA ALA A 102 -7.30 15.33 -8.62
C ALA A 102 -6.45 14.68 -9.71
N GLY A 103 -7.07 13.82 -10.52
CA GLY A 103 -6.40 13.12 -11.61
C GLY A 103 -5.91 11.71 -11.26
N ALA A 104 -6.01 11.27 -10.00
CA ALA A 104 -5.76 9.89 -9.60
C ALA A 104 -7.04 9.19 -9.12
N THR A 105 -7.12 7.88 -9.33
CA THR A 105 -8.08 7.00 -8.64
C THR A 105 -7.32 6.11 -7.67
N CYS A 106 -7.69 6.15 -6.40
CA CYS A 106 -7.05 5.34 -5.37
C CYS A 106 -7.98 4.24 -4.88
N PHE A 107 -7.38 3.10 -4.53
CA PHE A 107 -8.03 1.92 -4.03
C PHE A 107 -7.47 1.61 -2.66
N ALA A 108 -8.33 1.37 -1.67
CA ALA A 108 -7.95 0.94 -0.33
C ALA A 108 -8.29 -0.54 -0.09
N TYR A 109 -7.49 -1.11 0.81
CA TYR A 109 -7.46 -2.52 1.14
C TYR A 109 -7.34 -2.67 2.66
N SER A 110 -8.08 -3.61 3.24
CA SER A 110 -8.00 -3.97 4.66
C SER A 110 -7.16 -5.21 4.94
N GLN A 111 -6.66 -5.84 3.88
CA GLN A 111 -5.70 -6.92 3.93
C GLN A 111 -4.32 -6.36 3.59
N ASN A 112 -3.27 -6.99 4.12
CA ASN A 112 -1.86 -6.66 3.84
C ASN A 112 -1.43 -7.00 2.40
N SER A 113 -2.24 -6.64 1.39
CA SER A 113 -2.04 -6.85 -0.04
C SER A 113 -2.91 -5.88 -0.86
N CYS A 114 -2.54 -5.64 -2.13
CA CYS A 114 -3.36 -4.88 -3.09
C CYS A 114 -4.10 -5.76 -4.12
N SER A 115 -4.52 -6.96 -3.71
CA SER A 115 -5.09 -7.96 -4.62
C SER A 115 -6.54 -7.69 -5.00
N GLU A 116 -7.37 -7.24 -4.05
CA GLU A 116 -8.79 -7.01 -4.23
C GLU A 116 -9.19 -5.68 -3.60
N ALA A 117 -9.44 -4.66 -4.42
CA ALA A 117 -9.81 -3.34 -3.94
C ALA A 117 -11.20 -3.39 -3.30
N GLN A 118 -11.33 -2.87 -2.09
CA GLN A 118 -12.59 -2.95 -1.34
C GLN A 118 -13.22 -1.57 -1.11
N TRP A 119 -12.45 -0.49 -1.31
CA TRP A 119 -12.97 0.87 -1.30
C TRP A 119 -12.22 1.74 -2.30
N THR A 120 -12.93 2.59 -3.06
CA THR A 120 -12.37 3.40 -4.14
C THR A 120 -12.60 4.88 -3.86
N PHE A 121 -11.56 5.67 -4.07
CA PHE A 121 -11.56 7.12 -3.88
C PHE A 121 -11.17 7.84 -5.17
N ARG A 122 -11.84 8.97 -5.39
CA ARG A 122 -11.45 10.02 -6.35
C ARG A 122 -11.55 11.35 -5.63
N SER A 123 -10.81 12.36 -6.07
CA SER A 123 -10.91 13.72 -5.51
C SER A 123 -12.39 14.16 -5.41
N PRO A 124 -12.84 14.71 -4.26
CA PRO A 124 -12.05 15.12 -3.09
C PRO A 124 -11.75 14.01 -2.06
N GLY A 125 -12.24 12.79 -2.29
CA GLY A 125 -12.10 11.66 -1.38
C GLY A 125 -13.31 11.45 -0.47
N ASP A 126 -13.08 10.77 0.65
CA ASP A 126 -14.08 10.54 1.68
C ASP A 126 -13.56 11.02 3.04
N ALA A 127 -14.35 11.88 3.68
CA ALA A 127 -14.04 12.40 5.01
C ALA A 127 -14.75 11.62 6.13
N THR A 128 -15.55 10.61 5.79
CA THR A 128 -16.52 10.03 6.73
C THR A 128 -16.07 8.68 7.27
N GLY A 129 -14.99 8.11 6.76
CA GLY A 129 -14.62 6.72 7.04
C GLY A 129 -15.65 5.75 6.48
N GLY A 130 -16.44 6.14 5.48
CA GLY A 130 -17.55 5.36 4.94
C GLY A 130 -18.67 5.14 5.96
N LEU A 131 -18.72 5.92 7.04
CA LEU A 131 -19.80 5.86 8.02
C LEU A 131 -21.14 6.20 7.35
N GLY A 132 -22.19 5.46 7.71
CA GLY A 132 -23.50 5.59 7.07
C GLY A 132 -23.67 4.74 5.80
N THR A 133 -22.66 3.98 5.40
CA THR A 133 -22.79 2.92 4.38
C THR A 133 -23.04 1.56 5.03
N SER A 134 -23.41 0.55 4.24
CA SER A 134 -23.57 -0.84 4.70
C SER A 134 -22.25 -1.52 5.07
N SER A 135 -21.10 -0.91 4.75
CA SER A 135 -19.78 -1.43 5.07
C SER A 135 -18.86 -0.27 5.46
N PRO A 136 -18.87 0.17 6.74
CA PRO A 136 -18.01 1.26 7.20
C PRO A 136 -16.53 0.87 7.16
N TRP A 137 -15.67 1.87 6.95
CA TRP A 137 -14.24 1.71 6.67
C TRP A 137 -13.31 2.46 7.62
N ASN A 138 -13.87 3.18 8.58
CA ASN A 138 -13.15 3.80 9.69
C ASN A 138 -12.10 2.83 10.27
N ASP A 139 -10.84 3.25 10.30
CA ASP A 139 -9.72 2.48 10.88
C ASP A 139 -9.42 1.13 10.21
N ARG A 140 -9.82 0.93 8.94
CA ARG A 140 -9.61 -0.35 8.24
C ARG A 140 -8.52 -0.34 7.17
N ILE A 141 -8.00 0.82 6.81
CA ILE A 141 -7.06 0.93 5.69
C ILE A 141 -5.68 0.45 6.17
N THR A 142 -5.17 -0.60 5.52
CA THR A 142 -3.83 -1.16 5.73
C THR A 142 -2.91 -0.87 4.54
N ASN A 143 -3.47 -0.91 3.34
CA ASN A 143 -2.78 -0.67 2.10
C ASN A 143 -3.61 0.19 1.16
N PHE A 144 -2.94 0.86 0.23
CA PHE A 144 -3.61 1.54 -0.88
C PHE A 144 -2.78 1.50 -2.16
N LYS A 145 -3.44 1.75 -3.28
CA LYS A 145 -2.82 1.89 -4.60
C LYS A 145 -3.53 3.00 -5.37
N CYS A 146 -2.78 3.91 -5.95
CA CYS A 146 -3.32 4.97 -6.81
C CYS A 146 -2.91 4.73 -8.26
N VAL A 147 -3.79 5.03 -9.22
CA VAL A 147 -3.55 4.94 -10.67
C VAL A 147 -4.00 6.21 -11.38
#